data_AF-A0A8J8JRJ5-F1
#
_entry.id   AF-A0A8J8JRJ5-F1
#
_cell.length_a   1.000
_cell.length_b   1.000
_cell.length_c   1.000
_cell.angle_alpha   90.00
_cell.angle_beta   90.00
_cell.angle_gamma   90.00
#
_symmetry.space_group_name_H-M   'P 1'
#
loop_
_entity.id
_entity.type
_entity.pdbx_description
1 polymer ?
#
loop_
_entity_poly.entity_id
_entity_poly.type
_entity_poly.pdbx_seq_one_letter_code
_entity_poly.pdbx_strand_id
1 'polypeptide(L)'
;MVKLSLERFVLNKLQRYYEVVDNPETKSDIESLKEVFGLPPPNIVLQHLGKLRRSGIDGKPLFDRLKEIYFQYGLHRLKEQEEKELSPYDVPKIVCSMAMVKKEG
;
A
#
# COMPACT_ATOMS: atom_id res chain seq x y z
N MET A 1 -3.89 22.58 13.91
CA MET A 1 -3.00 21.61 13.25
C MET A 1 -3.85 20.58 12.53
N VAL A 2 -4.04 20.73 11.21
CA VAL A 2 -4.91 19.83 10.43
C VAL A 2 -4.29 18.44 10.46
N LYS A 3 -4.97 17.47 11.10
CA LYS A 3 -4.62 16.04 10.98
C LYS A 3 -4.85 15.64 9.53
N LEU A 4 -3.83 15.78 8.69
CA LEU A 4 -3.85 15.18 7.36
C LEU A 4 -3.88 13.66 7.53
N SER A 5 -4.87 13.01 6.91
CA SER A 5 -4.98 11.56 6.84
C SER A 5 -3.70 10.99 6.24
N LEU A 6 -3.26 9.82 6.74
CA LEU A 6 -2.05 9.16 6.25
C LEU A 6 -2.15 8.83 4.75
N GLU A 7 -3.35 8.50 4.29
CA GLU A 7 -3.71 8.37 2.88
C GLU A 7 -3.30 9.61 2.07
N ARG A 8 -3.80 10.80 2.44
CA ARG A 8 -3.48 12.04 1.72
C ARG A 8 -1.99 12.35 1.72
N PHE A 9 -1.27 11.99 2.79
CA PHE A 9 0.19 12.10 2.82
C PHE A 9 0.83 11.20 1.75
N VAL A 10 0.44 9.93 1.66
CA VAL A 10 0.98 8.97 0.69
C VAL A 10 0.64 9.40 -0.73
N LEU A 11 -0.62 9.71 -1.02
CA LEU A 11 -1.08 10.12 -2.35
C LEU A 11 -0.35 11.36 -2.86
N ASN A 12 -0.19 12.38 -2.01
CA ASN A 12 0.55 13.59 -2.38
C ASN A 12 2.02 13.31 -2.67
N LYS A 13 2.67 12.45 -1.88
CA LYS A 13 4.08 12.13 -2.08
C LYS A 13 4.30 11.28 -3.34
N LEU A 14 3.42 10.33 -3.61
CA LEU A 14 3.41 9.55 -4.84
C LEU A 14 3.18 10.45 -6.06
N GLN A 15 2.23 11.39 -5.98
CA GLN A 15 1.99 12.36 -7.06
C GLN A 15 3.23 13.20 -7.37
N ARG A 16 3.91 13.74 -6.35
CA ARG A 16 5.16 14.49 -6.55
C ARG A 16 6.26 13.64 -7.16
N TYR A 17 6.35 12.37 -6.79
CA TYR A 17 7.34 11.48 -7.38
C TYR A 17 7.00 11.13 -8.83
N TYR A 18 5.72 10.95 -9.16
CA TYR A 18 5.25 10.74 -10.53
C TYR A 18 5.67 11.86 -11.49
N GLU A 19 5.58 13.11 -11.02
CA GLU A 19 5.90 14.31 -11.80
C GLU A 19 7.37 14.41 -12.20
N VAL A 20 8.29 13.76 -11.46
CA VAL A 20 9.75 13.85 -11.69
C VAL A 20 10.36 12.59 -12.27
N VAL A 21 9.56 11.53 -12.44
CA VAL A 21 10.00 10.26 -13.03
C VAL A 21 9.68 10.28 -14.52
N ASP A 22 10.60 9.83 -15.38
CA ASP A 22 10.35 9.67 -16.82
C ASP A 22 10.07 8.22 -17.24
N ASN A 23 10.53 7.26 -16.43
CA ASN A 23 10.38 5.84 -16.73
C ASN A 23 8.88 5.43 -16.70
N PRO A 24 8.32 4.91 -17.81
CA PRO A 24 6.89 4.60 -17.92
C PRO A 24 6.45 3.43 -17.03
N GLU A 25 7.31 2.42 -16.84
CA GLU A 25 7.04 1.29 -15.94
C GLU A 25 6.93 1.79 -14.49
N THR A 26 7.84 2.66 -14.06
CA THR A 26 7.79 3.27 -12.72
C THR A 26 6.54 4.14 -12.54
N LYS A 27 6.11 4.86 -13.58
CA LYS A 27 4.84 5.61 -13.54
C LYS A 27 3.63 4.69 -13.34
N SER A 28 3.60 3.56 -14.05
CA SER A 28 2.53 2.56 -13.90
C SER A 28 2.51 1.95 -12.50
N ASP A 29 3.67 1.66 -11.92
CA ASP A 29 3.78 1.22 -10.53
C ASP A 29 3.23 2.28 -9.56
N ILE A 30 3.58 3.55 -9.76
CA ILE A 30 3.10 4.65 -8.91
C ILE A 30 1.57 4.78 -8.98
N GLU A 31 0.99 4.66 -10.17
CA GLU A 31 -0.46 4.66 -10.36
C GLU A 31 -1.13 3.51 -9.61
N SER A 32 -0.60 2.29 -9.76
CA SER A 32 -1.10 1.10 -9.05
C SER A 32 -1.06 1.27 -7.53
N LEU A 33 0.03 1.86 -7.00
CA LEU A 33 0.14 2.15 -5.57
C LEU A 33 -0.86 3.25 -5.15
N LYS A 34 -1.08 4.28 -5.97
CA LYS A 34 -2.07 5.34 -5.68
C LYS A 34 -3.48 4.77 -5.58
N GLU A 35 -3.87 3.86 -6.46
CA GLU A 35 -5.16 3.19 -6.39
C GLU A 35 -5.30 2.45 -5.07
N VAL A 36 -4.34 1.57 -4.74
CA VAL A 36 -4.44 0.69 -3.56
C VAL A 36 -4.34 1.45 -2.25
N PHE A 37 -3.47 2.45 -2.14
CA PHE A 37 -3.39 3.30 -0.94
C PHE A 37 -4.49 4.36 -0.86
N GLY A 38 -5.30 4.52 -1.92
CA GLY A 38 -6.55 5.28 -1.88
C GLY A 38 -7.70 4.52 -1.23
N LEU A 39 -7.58 3.20 -1.07
CA LEU A 39 -8.56 2.38 -0.36
C LEU A 39 -8.25 2.37 1.15
N PRO A 40 -9.24 2.12 2.03
CA PRO A 40 -9.01 2.00 3.47
C PRO A 40 -8.00 0.89 3.79
N PRO A 41 -6.77 1.21 4.22
CA PRO A 41 -5.76 0.19 4.39
C PRO A 41 -5.91 -0.49 5.77
N PRO A 42 -5.44 -1.74 5.94
CA PRO A 42 -5.43 -2.42 7.23
C PRO A 42 -4.69 -1.59 8.30
N ASN A 43 -5.11 -1.71 9.56
CA ASN A 43 -4.51 -0.92 10.66
C ASN A 43 -2.99 -1.12 10.78
N ILE A 44 -2.49 -2.33 10.52
CA ILE A 44 -1.04 -2.59 10.51
C ILE A 44 -0.33 -1.74 9.45
N VAL A 45 -0.91 -1.58 8.25
CA VAL A 45 -0.36 -0.73 7.19
C VAL A 45 -0.38 0.72 7.62
N LEU A 46 -1.45 1.21 8.27
CA LEU A 46 -1.51 2.57 8.82
C LEU A 46 -0.37 2.84 9.82
N GLN A 47 -0.02 1.87 10.66
CA GLN A 47 1.12 2.01 11.58
C GLN A 47 2.45 2.16 10.81
N HIS A 48 2.64 1.39 9.75
CA HIS A 48 3.82 1.50 8.87
C HIS A 48 3.87 2.86 8.17
N LEU A 49 2.76 3.30 7.56
CA LEU A 49 2.67 4.63 6.94
C LEU A 49 2.94 5.76 7.95
N GLY A 50 2.47 5.62 9.19
CA GLY A 50 2.74 6.56 10.27
C GLY A 50 4.22 6.60 10.67
N LYS A 51 4.95 5.49 10.58
CA LYS A 51 6.42 5.46 10.76
C LYS A 51 7.12 6.13 9.57
N LEU A 52 6.74 5.82 8.34
CA LEU A 52 7.30 6.44 7.13
C LEU A 52 7.13 7.97 7.17
N ARG A 53 5.94 8.46 7.52
CA ARG A 53 5.67 9.90 7.66
C ARG A 53 6.62 10.58 8.67
N ARG A 54 6.89 9.93 9.80
CA ARG A 54 7.80 10.45 10.84
C ARG A 54 9.27 10.41 10.44
N SER A 55 9.65 9.47 9.57
CA SER A 55 11.02 9.35 9.08
C SER A 55 11.41 10.44 8.07
N GLY A 56 10.45 11.17 7.52
CA GLY A 56 10.70 12.27 6.58
C GLY A 56 11.10 11.85 5.15
N ILE A 57 11.16 10.54 4.87
CA ILE A 57 11.55 10.04 3.54
C ILE A 57 10.56 10.44 2.44
N ASP A 58 11.06 10.58 1.22
CA ASP A 58 10.29 10.95 0.02
C ASP A 58 10.90 10.37 -1.26
N GLY A 59 10.34 10.74 -2.41
CA GLY A 59 10.80 10.32 -3.74
C GLY A 59 10.93 8.80 -3.89
N LYS A 60 12.05 8.38 -4.50
CA LYS A 60 12.37 6.96 -4.73
C LYS A 60 12.45 6.13 -3.43
N PRO A 61 13.13 6.56 -2.35
CA PRO A 61 13.14 5.83 -1.08
C PRO A 61 11.74 5.55 -0.52
N LEU A 62 10.84 6.54 -0.58
CA LEU A 62 9.46 6.34 -0.14
C LEU A 62 8.72 5.36 -1.05
N PHE A 63 8.86 5.51 -2.36
CA PHE A 63 8.26 4.61 -3.34
C PHE A 63 8.68 3.15 -3.13
N ASP A 64 9.98 2.90 -2.92
CA ASP A 64 10.49 1.55 -2.68
C ASP A 64 9.89 0.95 -1.39
N ARG A 65 9.79 1.74 -0.31
CA ARG A 65 9.14 1.29 0.94
C ARG A 65 7.65 1.02 0.77
N LEU A 66 6.95 1.82 -0.05
CA LEU A 66 5.53 1.59 -0.34
C LEU A 66 5.33 0.31 -1.16
N LYS A 67 6.22 0.00 -2.11
CA LYS A 67 6.21 -1.30 -2.82
C LYS A 67 6.45 -2.46 -1.87
N GLU A 68 7.42 -2.36 -0.97
CA GLU A 68 7.66 -3.39 0.05
C GLU A 68 6.40 -3.66 0.89
N ILE A 69 5.76 -2.60 1.40
CA ILE A 69 4.50 -2.72 2.16
C ILE A 69 3.40 -3.35 1.30
N TYR A 70 3.27 -2.92 0.04
CA TYR A 70 2.29 -3.47 -0.89
C TYR A 70 2.43 -5.00 -1.04
N PHE A 71 3.65 -5.49 -1.27
CA PHE A 71 3.90 -6.92 -1.41
C PHE A 71 3.80 -7.67 -0.08
N GLN A 72 4.40 -7.13 0.98
CA GLN A 72 4.44 -7.76 2.30
C GLN A 72 3.05 -8.00 2.88
N TYR A 73 2.11 -7.07 2.67
CA TYR A 73 0.75 -7.17 3.18
C TYR A 73 -0.26 -7.64 2.11
N GLY A 74 0.21 -8.03 0.92
CA GLY A 74 -0.63 -8.55 -0.15
C GLY A 74 -1.73 -7.57 -0.59
N LEU A 75 -1.42 -6.27 -0.66
CA LEU A 75 -2.42 -5.23 -0.86
C LEU A 75 -3.10 -5.26 -2.25
N HIS A 76 -2.55 -6.02 -3.21
CA HIS A 76 -3.24 -6.36 -4.46
C HIS A 76 -4.64 -6.93 -4.23
N ARG A 77 -4.82 -7.70 -3.14
CA ARG A 77 -6.10 -8.34 -2.78
C ARG A 77 -7.14 -7.36 -2.26
N LEU A 78 -6.73 -6.16 -1.83
CA LEU A 78 -7.69 -5.14 -1.38
C LEU A 78 -8.54 -4.66 -2.54
N LYS A 79 -7.95 -4.51 -3.74
CA LYS A 79 -8.67 -4.16 -4.96
C LYS A 79 -9.68 -5.26 -5.32
N GLU A 80 -9.24 -6.53 -5.29
CA GLU A 80 -10.12 -7.68 -5.52
C GLU A 80 -11.27 -7.79 -4.50
N GLN A 81 -11.00 -7.45 -3.24
CA GLN A 81 -12.03 -7.49 -2.19
C GLN A 81 -13.03 -6.35 -2.33
N GLU A 82 -12.59 -5.13 -2.65
CA GLU A 82 -13.49 -4.00 -2.89
C GLU A 82 -14.38 -4.24 -4.11
N GLU A 83 -13.82 -4.74 -5.21
CA GLU A 83 -14.59 -5.15 -6.40
C GLU A 83 -15.59 -6.26 -6.07
N LYS A 84 -15.24 -7.19 -5.17
CA LYS A 84 -16.15 -8.24 -4.69
C LYS A 84 -17.23 -7.75 -3.74
N GLU A 85 -16.94 -6.82 -2.81
CA GLU A 85 -17.98 -6.28 -1.91
C GLU A 85 -18.95 -5.32 -2.63
N LEU A 86 -18.54 -4.76 -3.79
CA LEU A 86 -19.44 -4.08 -4.72
C LEU A 86 -20.24 -5.04 -5.61
N SER A 87 -19.94 -6.34 -5.60
CA SER A 87 -20.65 -7.39 -6.32
C SER A 87 -21.60 -8.13 -5.37
N PRO A 88 -22.91 -8.25 -5.66
CA PRO A 88 -23.92 -8.70 -4.69
C PRO A 88 -23.92 -10.20 -4.36
N TYR A 89 -22.79 -10.92 -4.44
CA TYR A 89 -22.75 -12.38 -4.21
C TYR A 89 -21.65 -12.86 -3.26
N ASP A 90 -22.13 -13.56 -2.22
CA ASP A 90 -21.47 -14.28 -1.13
C ASP A 90 -20.23 -15.12 -1.52
N VAL A 91 -19.07 -14.89 -0.86
CA VAL A 91 -18.00 -15.92 -0.77
C VAL A 91 -17.15 -15.73 0.51
N PRO A 92 -16.84 -16.81 1.26
CA PRO A 92 -16.24 -16.72 2.60
C PRO A 92 -14.75 -16.32 2.62
N LYS A 93 -14.35 -15.59 3.67
CA LYS A 93 -12.96 -15.14 3.92
C LYS A 93 -12.09 -16.28 4.48
N ILE A 94 -11.11 -16.73 3.70
CA ILE A 94 -10.00 -17.56 4.19
C ILE A 94 -8.88 -16.64 4.70
N VAL A 95 -8.63 -16.67 6.02
CA VAL A 95 -7.50 -15.97 6.65
C VAL A 95 -6.26 -16.85 6.55
N CYS A 96 -5.31 -16.51 5.68
CA CYS A 96 -3.98 -17.13 5.65
C CYS A 96 -3.10 -16.56 6.76
N SER A 97 -2.94 -17.29 7.85
CA SER A 97 -1.83 -17.09 8.78
C SER A 97 -0.61 -17.78 8.20
N MET A 98 0.43 -17.03 7.83
CA MET A 98 1.72 -17.62 7.42
C MET A 98 2.32 -18.36 8.62
N ALA A 99 2.35 -19.70 8.54
CA ALA A 99 3.10 -20.54 9.45
C ALA A 99 4.58 -20.53 9.05
N MET A 100 5.45 -20.04 9.94
CA MET A 100 6.90 -20.18 9.78
C MET A 100 7.31 -21.59 10.21
N VAL A 101 7.80 -22.40 9.26
CA VAL A 101 8.38 -23.71 9.57
C VAL A 101 9.86 -23.51 9.90
N LYS A 102 10.23 -23.62 11.18
CA LYS A 102 11.63 -23.66 11.62
C LYS A 102 12.20 -25.03 11.24
N LYS A 103 13.23 -25.06 10.40
CA LYS A 103 14.03 -26.26 10.13
C LYS A 103 15.20 -26.27 11.11
N GLU A 104 15.15 -27.16 12.10
CA GLU A 104 16.32 -27.51 12.90
C GLU A 104 17.06 -28.66 12.22
N GLY A 105 18.39 -28.56 12.23
CA GLY A 105 19.32 -29.53 11.63
C GLY A 105 19.57 -30.75 12.48
#